data_AF-A0A2A3JS82-F1
#
_entry.id   AF-A0A2A3JS82-F1
#
_cell.length_a   1.000
_cell.length_b   1.000
_cell.length_c   1.000
_cell.angle_alpha   90.00
_cell.angle_beta   90.00
_cell.angle_gamma   90.00
#
_symmetry.space_group_name_H-M   'P 1'
#
loop_
_entity.id
_entity.type
_entity.pdbx_description
1 polymer ?
#
loop_
_entity_poly.entity_id
_entity_poly.type
_entity_poly.pdbx_seq_one_letter_code
_entity_poly.pdbx_strand_id
1 'polypeptide(L)'
;MQDTSRHPVGRPLSACLTSQVGSHDKWALLRDLTIAAEDFGLGHRPLSVLKALLSFWPERELPGAPGGAIVFPSNRALSERLSGMPESTLRRHLAALTASGIVRRHDSANGKRFARRAGADHLIDAREADIRAEVKALGGADVVYDAVGGDQFDAAFRACNPEARILTIGFASGTVPQIKANHLLVKNLTVMGLYWGGYLKFHPEALTGSLAQLFAWHAEGKLHPHVSHVLPLSRVAEGLELLRSRASTGKVVIEIPG
;
A
#
# COMPACT_ATOMS: atom_id res chain seq x y z
N MET A 1 29.01 -20.25 50.03
CA MET A 1 28.04 -21.32 50.35
C MET A 1 26.70 -20.86 49.79
N GLN A 2 26.03 -21.77 49.08
CA GLN A 2 24.97 -21.56 48.09
C GLN A 2 23.72 -20.82 48.61
N ASP A 3 23.11 -19.99 47.76
CA ASP A 3 21.78 -20.34 47.25
C ASP A 3 21.61 -19.83 45.80
N THR A 4 21.27 -20.78 44.95
CA THR A 4 21.00 -20.69 43.53
C THR A 4 19.54 -21.08 43.35
N SER A 5 18.63 -20.17 43.00
CA SER A 5 17.51 -20.49 42.10
C SER A 5 16.59 -19.30 41.80
N ARG A 6 16.34 -19.13 40.49
CA ARG A 6 15.19 -18.46 39.84
C ARG A 6 15.23 -16.92 39.75
N HIS A 7 16.07 -16.43 38.85
CA HIS A 7 15.69 -15.28 38.03
C HIS A 7 14.90 -15.75 36.79
N PRO A 8 13.83 -15.02 36.40
CA PRO A 8 12.93 -15.41 35.34
C PRO A 8 13.63 -15.35 33.97
N VAL A 9 13.41 -16.40 33.18
CA VAL A 9 13.69 -16.43 31.73
C VAL A 9 12.97 -15.24 31.08
N GLY A 10 13.73 -14.30 30.50
CA GLY A 10 13.17 -13.15 29.79
C GLY A 10 14.05 -11.90 29.79
N ARG A 11 14.96 -11.82 28.80
CA ARG A 11 15.79 -10.68 28.31
C ARG A 11 17.06 -10.27 29.06
N PRO A 12 18.07 -9.88 28.28
CA PRO A 12 18.58 -8.51 28.32
C PRO A 12 18.31 -7.75 27.01
N LEU A 13 17.45 -6.73 27.11
CA LEU A 13 17.33 -5.61 26.18
C LEU A 13 18.47 -4.62 26.53
N SER A 14 19.72 -5.01 26.33
CA SER A 14 20.87 -4.12 26.60
C SER A 14 22.16 -4.49 25.87
N ALA A 15 22.17 -5.49 24.99
CA ALA A 15 23.29 -5.65 24.06
C ALA A 15 23.03 -4.83 22.77
N CYS A 16 23.69 -3.67 22.70
CA CYS A 16 24.02 -2.93 21.47
C CYS A 16 22.98 -2.04 20.76
N LEU A 17 22.11 -1.35 21.50
CA LEU A 17 21.54 -0.08 21.00
C LEU A 17 22.11 1.13 21.75
N THR A 18 23.43 1.16 21.93
CA THR A 18 24.15 2.42 21.78
C THR A 18 24.12 2.72 20.29
N SER A 19 23.12 3.47 19.82
CA SER A 19 23.09 3.99 18.46
C SER A 19 24.26 4.94 18.26
N GLN A 20 25.44 4.37 17.96
CA GLN A 20 26.42 5.11 17.21
C GLN A 20 25.73 5.45 15.88
N VAL A 21 25.50 6.73 15.66
CA VAL A 21 25.08 7.29 14.38
C VAL A 21 26.29 7.20 13.45
N GLY A 22 26.67 5.97 13.11
CA GLY A 22 27.78 5.61 12.25
C GLY A 22 27.25 5.00 10.96
N SER A 23 28.10 5.00 9.94
CA SER A 23 27.87 4.14 8.79
C SER A 23 28.36 2.73 9.10
N HIS A 24 27.71 1.72 8.54
CA HIS A 24 28.06 0.31 8.73
C HIS A 24 28.28 -0.42 7.41
N ASP A 25 29.34 -1.22 7.31
CA ASP A 25 29.59 -2.09 6.16
C ASP A 25 28.43 -3.08 5.97
N LYS A 26 27.74 -3.00 4.84
CA LYS A 26 26.55 -3.80 4.54
C LYS A 26 26.81 -5.31 4.53
N TRP A 27 28.01 -5.71 4.14
CA TRP A 27 28.39 -7.12 4.07
C TRP A 27 28.83 -7.63 5.44
N ALA A 28 29.40 -6.79 6.30
CA ALA A 28 29.60 -7.12 7.71
C ALA A 28 28.26 -7.33 8.42
N LEU A 29 27.34 -6.38 8.29
CA LEU A 29 25.99 -6.51 8.85
C LEU A 29 25.26 -7.76 8.36
N LEU A 30 25.34 -8.08 7.06
CA LEU A 30 24.73 -9.30 6.53
C LEU A 30 25.36 -10.56 7.13
N ARG A 31 26.69 -10.59 7.34
CA ARG A 31 27.37 -11.73 7.97
C ARG A 31 26.91 -11.88 9.42
N ASP A 32 26.89 -10.79 10.18
CA ASP A 32 26.48 -10.80 11.59
C ASP A 32 25.01 -11.24 11.73
N LEU A 33 24.14 -10.74 10.85
CA LEU A 33 22.75 -11.19 10.78
C LEU A 33 22.63 -12.65 10.35
N THR A 34 23.52 -13.15 9.49
CA THR A 34 23.53 -14.57 9.11
C THR A 34 23.88 -15.46 10.29
N ILE A 35 24.80 -15.01 11.16
CA ILE A 35 25.15 -15.72 12.40
C ILE A 35 23.96 -15.71 13.38
N ALA A 36 23.27 -14.59 13.50
CA ALA A 36 22.13 -14.42 14.40
C ALA A 36 20.76 -14.80 13.77
N ALA A 37 20.74 -15.46 12.60
CA ALA A 37 19.52 -15.55 11.79
C ALA A 37 18.34 -16.23 12.51
N GLU A 38 18.63 -17.23 13.33
CA GLU A 38 17.62 -17.96 14.11
C GLU A 38 16.92 -17.06 15.14
N ASP A 39 17.63 -16.11 15.75
CA ASP A 39 17.07 -15.16 16.72
C ASP A 39 16.03 -14.22 16.07
N PHE A 40 16.14 -14.01 14.74
CA PHE A 40 15.21 -13.22 13.94
C PHE A 40 14.17 -14.08 13.20
N GLY A 41 14.15 -15.40 13.43
CA GLY A 41 13.26 -16.34 12.73
C GLY A 41 13.53 -16.40 11.22
N LEU A 42 14.76 -16.14 10.78
CA LEU A 42 15.14 -16.10 9.37
C LEU A 42 15.91 -17.36 8.96
N GLY A 43 15.48 -17.96 7.84
CA GLY A 43 16.24 -19.01 7.17
C GLY A 43 17.22 -18.49 6.11
N HIS A 44 17.91 -19.41 5.45
CA HIS A 44 18.88 -19.10 4.38
C HIS A 44 18.27 -18.32 3.18
N ARG A 45 17.02 -18.62 2.80
CA ARG A 45 16.39 -17.99 1.63
C ARG A 45 16.05 -16.51 1.86
N PRO A 46 15.44 -16.08 2.98
CA PRO A 46 15.32 -14.66 3.32
C PRO A 46 16.67 -13.92 3.31
N LEU A 47 17.73 -14.49 3.88
CA LEU A 47 19.06 -13.87 3.86
C LEU A 47 19.63 -13.73 2.43
N SER A 48 19.37 -14.71 1.56
CA SER A 48 19.73 -14.62 0.14
C SER A 48 19.01 -13.47 -0.57
N VAL A 49 17.72 -13.28 -0.27
CA VAL A 49 16.94 -12.14 -0.79
C VAL A 49 17.49 -10.81 -0.25
N LEU A 50 17.84 -10.75 1.04
CA LEU A 50 18.46 -9.56 1.63
C LEU A 50 19.81 -9.24 0.99
N LYS A 51 20.65 -10.25 0.74
CA LYS A 51 21.90 -10.10 0.00
C LYS A 51 21.66 -9.49 -1.39
N ALA A 52 20.65 -9.99 -2.11
CA ALA A 52 20.27 -9.47 -3.41
C ALA A 52 19.80 -8.00 -3.32
N LEU A 53 19.00 -7.65 -2.32
CA LEU A 53 18.59 -6.26 -2.05
C LEU A 53 19.80 -5.34 -1.79
N LEU A 54 20.71 -5.74 -0.90
CA LEU A 54 21.91 -4.98 -0.55
C LEU A 54 22.86 -4.76 -1.74
N SER A 55 22.86 -5.66 -2.72
CA SER A 55 23.63 -5.46 -3.96
C SER A 55 23.06 -4.36 -4.87
N PHE A 56 21.85 -3.83 -4.64
CA PHE A 56 21.32 -2.65 -5.35
C PHE A 56 21.76 -1.34 -4.71
N TRP A 57 22.29 -1.39 -3.49
CA TRP A 57 22.94 -0.24 -2.87
C TRP A 57 24.37 -0.14 -3.44
N PRO A 58 24.77 0.99 -4.05
CA PRO A 58 26.09 1.10 -4.68
C PRO A 58 27.21 1.18 -3.64
N GLU A 59 27.00 1.95 -2.58
CA GLU A 59 27.98 2.16 -1.52
C GLU A 59 28.22 0.88 -0.72
N ARG A 60 29.43 0.73 -0.18
CA ARG A 60 29.74 -0.37 0.76
C ARG A 60 29.07 -0.16 2.12
N GLU A 61 28.84 1.11 2.43
CA GLU A 61 28.46 1.69 3.69
C GLU A 61 26.95 1.97 3.73
N LEU A 62 26.24 1.48 4.75
CA LEU A 62 24.84 1.78 5.03
C LEU A 62 24.73 2.88 6.08
N PRO A 63 23.94 3.94 5.84
CA PRO A 63 23.70 4.95 6.86
C PRO A 63 23.02 4.34 8.10
N GLY A 64 23.50 4.71 9.30
CA GLY A 64 22.91 4.26 10.57
C GLY A 64 21.54 4.84 10.90
N ALA A 65 21.08 5.86 10.16
CA ALA A 65 19.74 6.41 10.30
C ALA A 65 18.69 5.46 9.70
N PRO A 66 17.60 5.13 10.42
CA PRO A 66 16.49 4.36 9.87
C PRO A 66 15.96 4.99 8.57
N GLY A 67 15.81 4.18 7.52
CA GLY A 67 15.38 4.66 6.20
C GLY A 67 16.48 5.34 5.38
N GLY A 68 17.73 5.39 5.86
CA GLY A 68 18.85 5.99 5.13
C GLY A 68 19.32 5.17 3.92
N ALA A 69 18.99 3.88 3.85
CA ALA A 69 19.29 3.01 2.72
C ALA A 69 18.00 2.55 2.02
N ILE A 70 17.72 3.13 0.86
CA ILE A 70 16.53 2.82 0.04
C ILE A 70 16.97 2.28 -1.32
N VAL A 71 16.40 1.15 -1.74
CA VAL A 71 16.64 0.53 -3.04
C VAL A 71 15.32 0.30 -3.78
N PHE A 72 15.32 0.43 -5.11
CA PHE A 72 14.12 0.28 -5.96
C PHE A 72 14.24 -0.85 -7.00
N PRO A 73 14.54 -2.10 -6.61
CA PRO A 73 14.65 -3.17 -7.59
C PRO A 73 13.28 -3.69 -8.04
N SER A 74 13.16 -4.03 -9.32
CA SER A 74 11.99 -4.76 -9.82
C SER A 74 12.04 -6.23 -9.37
N ASN A 75 10.87 -6.89 -9.29
CA ASN A 75 10.80 -8.33 -8.98
C ASN A 75 11.62 -9.15 -9.98
N ARG A 76 11.64 -8.73 -11.26
CA ARG A 76 12.47 -9.34 -12.31
C ARG A 76 13.96 -9.22 -12.00
N ALA A 77 14.45 -8.01 -11.69
CA ALA A 77 15.87 -7.79 -11.37
C ALA A 77 16.31 -8.54 -10.09
N LEU A 78 15.43 -8.63 -9.09
CA LEU A 78 15.67 -9.47 -7.91
C LEU A 78 15.74 -10.95 -8.27
N SER A 79 14.78 -11.44 -9.06
CA SER A 79 14.74 -12.84 -9.52
C SER A 79 16.00 -13.19 -10.32
N GLU A 80 16.45 -12.33 -11.23
CA GLU A 80 17.68 -12.49 -12.01
C GLU A 80 18.92 -12.62 -11.09
N ARG A 81 19.05 -11.77 -10.07
CA ARG A 81 20.14 -11.86 -9.07
C ARG A 81 20.04 -13.07 -8.14
N LEU A 82 18.86 -13.66 -8.05
CA LEU A 82 18.57 -14.85 -7.25
C LEU A 82 18.48 -16.10 -8.14
N SER A 83 19.18 -16.09 -9.28
CA SER A 83 19.29 -17.22 -10.22
C SER A 83 17.93 -17.74 -10.70
N GLY A 84 17.00 -16.83 -11.01
CA GLY A 84 15.67 -17.16 -11.53
C GLY A 84 14.66 -17.58 -10.46
N MET A 85 14.84 -17.16 -9.20
CA MET A 85 13.90 -17.47 -8.12
C MET A 85 12.46 -17.13 -8.52
N PRO A 86 11.51 -18.09 -8.41
CA PRO A 86 10.11 -17.83 -8.75
C PRO A 86 9.51 -16.70 -7.91
N GLU A 87 8.66 -15.89 -8.53
CA GLU A 87 8.10 -14.69 -7.89
C GLU A 87 7.32 -15.02 -6.60
N SER A 88 6.57 -16.13 -6.58
CA SER A 88 5.87 -16.61 -5.38
C SER A 88 6.84 -16.88 -4.22
N THR A 89 8.00 -17.46 -4.51
CA THR A 89 9.06 -17.75 -3.54
C THR A 89 9.74 -16.46 -3.09
N LEU A 90 10.07 -15.56 -4.02
CA LEU A 90 10.61 -14.23 -3.72
C LEU A 90 9.68 -13.46 -2.78
N ARG A 91 8.38 -13.39 -3.09
CA ARG A 91 7.37 -12.69 -2.28
C ARG A 91 7.27 -13.25 -0.87
N ARG A 92 7.28 -14.58 -0.71
CA ARG A 92 7.27 -15.23 0.62
C ARG A 92 8.48 -14.81 1.46
N HIS A 93 9.67 -14.75 0.86
CA HIS A 93 10.89 -14.42 1.58
C HIS A 93 11.02 -12.91 1.86
N LEU A 94 10.53 -12.05 0.97
CA LEU A 94 10.36 -10.62 1.26
C LEU A 94 9.39 -10.38 2.43
N ALA A 95 8.31 -11.16 2.52
CA ALA A 95 7.37 -11.08 3.64
C ALA A 95 8.04 -11.46 4.96
N ALA A 96 8.88 -12.50 4.98
CA ALA A 96 9.66 -12.89 6.17
C ALA A 96 10.61 -11.77 6.63
N LEU A 97 11.35 -11.13 5.70
CA LEU A 97 12.22 -9.99 6.01
C LEU A 97 11.45 -8.76 6.52
N THR A 98 10.21 -8.58 6.07
CA THR A 98 9.34 -7.50 6.53
C THR A 98 8.80 -7.77 7.93
N ALA A 99 8.37 -9.02 8.19
CA ALA A 99 7.88 -9.44 9.48
C ALA A 99 8.95 -9.38 10.59
N SER A 100 10.22 -9.64 10.25
CA SER A 100 11.34 -9.51 11.19
C SER A 100 11.77 -8.06 11.45
N GLY A 101 11.22 -7.09 10.73
CA GLY A 101 11.57 -5.67 10.84
C GLY A 101 12.90 -5.29 10.20
N ILE A 102 13.61 -6.24 9.57
CA ILE A 102 14.92 -5.99 8.92
C ILE A 102 14.76 -5.20 7.62
N VAL A 103 13.67 -5.43 6.88
CA VAL A 103 13.32 -4.67 5.68
C VAL A 103 11.99 -3.97 5.88
N ARG A 104 11.95 -2.66 5.62
CA ARG A 104 10.67 -1.97 5.41
C ARG A 104 10.35 -1.94 3.93
N ARG A 105 9.17 -2.46 3.56
CA ARG A 105 8.69 -2.47 2.19
C ARG A 105 7.61 -1.42 2.02
N HIS A 106 7.81 -0.54 1.06
CA HIS A 106 6.79 0.41 0.58
C HIS A 106 6.13 -0.16 -0.68
N ASP A 107 4.84 0.10 -0.90
CA ASP A 107 4.18 -0.36 -2.13
C ASP A 107 4.76 0.38 -3.34
N SER A 108 4.76 -0.32 -4.48
CA SER A 108 5.44 0.16 -5.68
C SER A 108 4.98 1.56 -6.07
N ALA A 109 5.90 2.37 -6.57
CA ALA A 109 5.63 3.67 -7.15
C ALA A 109 4.63 3.62 -8.32
N ASN A 110 4.24 2.44 -8.82
CA ASN A 110 3.32 2.30 -9.96
C ASN A 110 1.91 2.81 -9.66
N GLY A 111 1.37 2.56 -8.45
CA GLY A 111 0.07 3.11 -8.06
C GLY A 111 0.09 4.64 -7.96
N LYS A 112 1.17 5.19 -7.38
CA LYS A 112 1.42 6.64 -7.28
C LYS A 112 1.65 7.27 -8.66
N ARG A 113 2.46 6.64 -9.53
CA ARG A 113 2.71 7.08 -10.91
C ARG A 113 1.46 7.06 -11.76
N PHE A 114 0.59 6.06 -11.59
CA PHE A 114 -0.69 6.00 -12.28
C PHE A 114 -1.59 7.17 -11.88
N ALA A 115 -1.78 7.38 -10.57
CA ALA A 115 -2.59 8.49 -10.08
C ALA A 115 -2.07 9.85 -10.56
N ARG A 116 -0.75 10.06 -10.57
CA ARG A 116 -0.15 11.28 -11.17
C ARG A 116 -0.40 11.40 -12.67
N ARG A 117 -0.25 10.31 -13.44
CA ARG A 117 -0.56 10.31 -14.88
C ARG A 117 -2.05 10.57 -15.16
N ALA A 118 -2.92 10.16 -14.25
CA ALA A 118 -4.35 10.42 -14.30
C ALA A 118 -4.72 11.86 -13.87
N GLY A 119 -3.75 12.72 -13.57
CA GLY A 119 -3.97 14.13 -13.26
C GLY A 119 -4.00 14.49 -11.78
N ALA A 120 -3.61 13.60 -10.87
CA ALA A 120 -3.52 13.95 -9.46
C ALA A 120 -2.33 14.89 -9.17
N ASP A 121 -2.61 16.08 -8.65
CA ASP A 121 -1.60 17.05 -8.21
C ASP A 121 -0.84 16.56 -6.97
N HIS A 122 -1.58 15.99 -6.02
CA HIS A 122 -1.06 15.50 -4.74
C HIS A 122 -1.37 14.02 -4.53
N LEU A 123 -0.41 13.29 -3.96
CA LEU A 123 -0.51 11.87 -3.67
C LEU A 123 -0.13 11.62 -2.22
N ILE A 124 -1.05 11.04 -1.46
CA ILE A 124 -0.89 10.74 -0.04
C ILE A 124 -0.91 9.22 0.14
N ASP A 125 0.11 8.67 0.79
CA ASP A 125 0.15 7.25 1.13
C ASP A 125 -0.55 7.02 2.48
N ALA A 126 -1.78 6.53 2.42
CA ALA A 126 -2.64 6.31 3.59
C ALA A 126 -2.04 5.37 4.66
N ARG A 127 -0.97 4.63 4.35
CA ARG A 127 -0.32 3.68 5.28
C ARG A 127 0.77 4.33 6.14
N GLU A 128 1.27 5.47 5.71
CA GLU A 128 2.46 6.11 6.28
C GLU A 128 2.17 7.54 6.71
N ALA A 129 1.33 8.25 5.96
CA ALA A 129 1.03 9.65 6.20
C ALA A 129 -0.22 9.84 7.06
N ASP A 130 -0.21 10.90 7.87
CA ASP A 130 -1.44 11.42 8.47
C ASP A 130 -2.22 12.16 7.37
N ILE A 131 -3.21 11.47 6.79
CA ILE A 131 -4.08 11.99 5.73
C ILE A 131 -4.69 13.33 6.14
N ARG A 132 -5.08 13.49 7.40
CA ARG A 132 -5.72 14.74 7.86
C ARG A 132 -4.73 15.89 7.82
N ALA A 133 -3.52 15.68 8.34
CA ALA A 133 -2.49 16.71 8.36
C ALA A 133 -2.09 17.13 6.95
N GLU A 134 -1.85 16.16 6.07
CA GLU A 134 -1.51 16.40 4.66
C GLU A 134 -2.60 17.18 3.93
N VAL A 135 -3.87 16.75 4.02
CA VAL A 135 -4.98 17.44 3.37
C VAL A 135 -5.18 18.84 3.95
N LYS A 136 -4.99 19.04 5.26
CA LYS A 136 -5.08 20.38 5.86
C LYS A 136 -3.94 21.30 5.45
N ALA A 137 -2.72 20.78 5.27
CA ALA A 137 -1.59 21.55 4.73
C ALA A 137 -1.86 22.04 3.30
N LEU A 138 -2.69 21.32 2.55
CA LEU A 138 -3.15 21.69 1.21
C LEU A 138 -4.40 22.60 1.20
N GLY A 139 -4.87 23.07 2.36
CA GLY A 139 -6.04 23.95 2.47
C GLY A 139 -7.35 23.26 2.87
N GLY A 140 -7.32 21.95 3.12
CA GLY A 140 -8.50 21.16 3.46
C GLY A 140 -9.29 20.69 2.24
N ALA A 141 -10.31 19.86 2.48
CA ALA A 141 -11.13 19.30 1.42
C ALA A 141 -12.53 19.92 1.39
N ASP A 142 -12.95 20.41 0.22
CA ASP A 142 -14.32 20.86 -0.03
C ASP A 142 -15.21 19.74 -0.59
N VAL A 143 -14.61 18.76 -1.26
CA VAL A 143 -15.29 17.57 -1.78
C VAL A 143 -14.46 16.33 -1.49
N VAL A 144 -15.09 15.26 -1.01
CA VAL A 144 -14.46 13.97 -0.75
C VAL A 144 -15.25 12.86 -1.45
N TYR A 145 -14.58 12.07 -2.28
CA TYR A 145 -15.10 10.82 -2.83
C TYR A 145 -14.50 9.65 -2.05
N ASP A 146 -15.31 8.95 -1.24
CA ASP A 146 -14.84 7.84 -0.43
C ASP A 146 -15.41 6.51 -0.90
N ALA A 147 -14.53 5.60 -1.31
CA ALA A 147 -14.85 4.21 -1.62
C ALA A 147 -14.22 3.23 -0.62
N VAL A 148 -13.53 3.74 0.40
CA VAL A 148 -12.68 2.95 1.30
C VAL A 148 -13.34 2.77 2.65
N GLY A 149 -13.87 3.83 3.25
CA GLY A 149 -14.39 3.80 4.62
C GLY A 149 -13.28 3.72 5.69
N GLY A 150 -13.66 3.28 6.88
CA GLY A 150 -12.75 3.09 8.02
C GLY A 150 -11.95 4.35 8.39
N ASP A 151 -10.71 4.15 8.85
CA ASP A 151 -9.82 5.22 9.33
C ASP A 151 -9.52 6.28 8.26
N GLN A 152 -9.51 5.91 6.98
CA GLN A 152 -9.25 6.84 5.89
C GLN A 152 -10.40 7.83 5.70
N PHE A 153 -11.65 7.34 5.76
CA PHE A 153 -12.82 8.23 5.80
C PHE A 153 -12.76 9.15 7.02
N ASP A 154 -12.44 8.59 8.17
CA ASP A 154 -12.38 9.31 9.44
C ASP A 154 -11.36 10.46 9.43
N ALA A 155 -10.21 10.26 8.76
CA ALA A 155 -9.20 11.28 8.56
C ALA A 155 -9.67 12.34 7.55
N ALA A 156 -10.17 11.93 6.38
CA ALA A 156 -10.66 12.83 5.33
C ALA A 156 -11.84 13.70 5.82
N PHE A 157 -12.79 13.11 6.54
CA PHE A 157 -13.93 13.80 7.15
C PHE A 157 -13.49 14.87 8.17
N ARG A 158 -12.45 14.60 8.95
CA ARG A 158 -11.87 15.61 9.86
C ARG A 158 -11.09 16.70 9.11
N ALA A 159 -10.54 16.38 7.95
CA ALA A 159 -9.82 17.31 7.08
C ALA A 159 -10.73 18.25 6.29
N CYS A 160 -12.02 17.93 6.18
CA CYS A 160 -13.01 18.74 5.48
C CYS A 160 -13.08 20.19 5.97
N ASN A 161 -13.30 21.10 5.04
CA ASN A 161 -13.63 22.50 5.27
C ASN A 161 -15.11 22.66 5.64
N PRO A 162 -15.51 23.84 6.16
CA PRO A 162 -16.93 24.16 6.28
C PRO A 162 -17.65 23.99 4.94
N GLU A 163 -18.89 23.52 4.97
CA GLU A 163 -19.77 23.28 3.81
C GLU A 163 -19.30 22.17 2.85
N ALA A 164 -18.27 21.41 3.23
CA ALA A 164 -17.76 20.36 2.38
C ALA A 164 -18.78 19.22 2.16
N ARG A 165 -18.64 18.57 1.00
CA ARG A 165 -19.52 17.49 0.53
C ARG A 165 -18.76 16.18 0.44
N ILE A 166 -19.24 15.15 1.13
CA ILE A 166 -18.66 13.82 1.10
C ILE A 166 -19.61 12.87 0.36
N LEU A 167 -19.10 12.17 -0.64
CA LEU A 167 -19.79 11.11 -1.38
C LEU A 167 -19.26 9.75 -0.93
N THR A 168 -20.07 9.01 -0.19
CA THR A 168 -19.78 7.65 0.28
C THR A 168 -20.27 6.64 -0.75
N ILE A 169 -19.33 5.90 -1.35
CA ILE A 169 -19.57 4.97 -2.46
C ILE A 169 -19.43 3.51 -2.00
N GLY A 170 -18.50 3.23 -1.07
CA GLY A 170 -18.21 1.87 -0.65
C GLY A 170 -17.28 1.78 0.55
N PHE A 171 -17.07 0.55 1.02
CA PHE A 171 -16.35 0.25 2.26
C PHE A 171 -15.24 -0.78 2.01
N ALA A 172 -14.32 -0.50 1.08
CA ALA A 172 -13.25 -1.44 0.72
C ALA A 172 -12.31 -1.81 1.89
N SER A 173 -12.30 -1.01 2.96
CA SER A 173 -11.63 -1.33 4.23
C SER A 173 -12.30 -2.47 5.02
N GLY A 174 -13.57 -2.76 4.72
CA GLY A 174 -14.42 -3.66 5.51
C GLY A 174 -15.10 -2.98 6.71
N THR A 175 -14.81 -1.70 6.95
CA THR A 175 -15.37 -0.94 8.09
C THR A 175 -16.31 0.15 7.60
N VAL A 176 -17.56 0.11 8.05
CA VAL A 176 -18.57 1.12 7.76
C VAL A 176 -18.34 2.35 8.66
N PRO A 177 -18.09 3.55 8.10
CA PRO A 177 -17.85 4.74 8.90
C PRO A 177 -19.04 5.13 9.77
N GLN A 178 -18.74 5.65 10.97
CA GLN A 178 -19.75 6.21 11.87
C GLN A 178 -19.71 7.73 11.79
N ILE A 179 -20.75 8.32 11.19
CA ILE A 179 -20.81 9.76 10.94
C ILE A 179 -21.26 10.46 12.22
N LYS A 180 -20.37 11.28 12.80
CA LYS A 180 -20.67 12.02 14.02
C LYS A 180 -21.48 13.29 13.69
N ALA A 181 -22.73 13.33 14.14
CA ALA A 181 -23.65 14.44 13.85
C ALA A 181 -23.13 15.80 14.29
N ASN A 182 -22.39 15.87 15.41
CA ASN A 182 -21.77 17.12 15.87
C ASN A 182 -20.77 17.69 14.86
N HIS A 183 -20.05 16.84 14.11
CA HIS A 183 -19.13 17.32 13.07
C HIS A 183 -19.90 17.87 11.86
N LEU A 184 -21.03 17.25 11.50
CA LEU A 184 -21.90 17.77 10.46
C LEU A 184 -22.41 19.16 10.84
N LEU A 185 -22.88 19.31 12.07
CA LEU A 185 -23.43 20.56 12.60
C LEU A 185 -22.40 21.68 12.62
N VAL A 186 -21.23 21.47 13.23
CA VAL A 186 -20.26 22.56 13.45
C VAL A 186 -19.55 23.03 12.18
N LYS A 187 -19.53 22.19 11.14
CA LYS A 187 -18.91 22.51 9.84
C LYS A 187 -19.92 22.62 8.72
N ASN A 188 -21.23 22.50 8.97
CA ASN A 188 -22.27 22.44 7.94
C ASN A 188 -21.98 21.43 6.82
N LEU A 189 -21.49 20.23 7.17
CA LEU A 189 -21.11 19.22 6.17
C LEU A 189 -22.33 18.51 5.59
N THR A 190 -22.21 18.10 4.33
CA THR A 190 -23.15 17.19 3.67
C THR A 190 -22.50 15.84 3.41
N VAL A 191 -23.16 14.74 3.81
CA VAL A 191 -22.73 13.38 3.46
C VAL A 191 -23.81 12.71 2.61
N MET A 192 -23.43 12.23 1.43
CA MET A 192 -24.31 11.63 0.44
C MET A 192 -23.90 10.18 0.20
N GLY A 193 -24.84 9.25 0.28
CA GLY A 193 -24.62 7.86 -0.14
C GLY A 193 -24.89 7.68 -1.64
N LEU A 194 -23.99 7.03 -2.36
CA LEU A 194 -24.19 6.64 -3.76
C LEU A 194 -24.08 5.13 -3.93
N TYR A 195 -25.24 4.46 -3.92
CA TYR A 195 -25.33 3.05 -4.30
C TYR A 195 -25.73 2.91 -5.77
N TRP A 196 -24.76 3.07 -6.67
CA TRP A 196 -24.99 3.08 -8.13
C TRP A 196 -25.75 1.84 -8.64
N GLY A 197 -25.38 0.63 -8.17
CA GLY A 197 -26.07 -0.61 -8.57
C GLY A 197 -27.53 -0.71 -8.12
N GLY A 198 -27.93 0.05 -7.09
CA GLY A 198 -29.30 0.11 -6.61
C GLY A 198 -30.24 0.92 -7.51
N TYR A 199 -29.71 1.89 -8.28
CA TYR A 199 -30.51 2.80 -9.09
C TYR A 199 -31.32 2.09 -10.17
N LEU A 200 -30.86 0.94 -10.67
CA LEU A 200 -31.62 0.10 -11.61
C LEU A 200 -33.05 -0.20 -11.14
N LYS A 201 -33.27 -0.29 -9.82
CA LYS A 201 -34.56 -0.70 -9.27
C LYS A 201 -35.56 0.44 -9.13
N PHE A 202 -35.10 1.67 -8.92
CA PHE A 202 -35.98 2.79 -8.56
C PHE A 202 -35.83 4.02 -9.45
N HIS A 203 -34.66 4.25 -10.04
CA HIS A 203 -34.38 5.38 -10.93
C HIS A 203 -33.49 4.93 -12.12
N PRO A 204 -33.97 4.01 -12.97
CA PRO A 204 -33.18 3.46 -14.07
C PRO A 204 -32.74 4.52 -15.09
N GLU A 205 -33.56 5.55 -15.35
CA GLU A 205 -33.25 6.63 -16.29
C GLU A 205 -32.02 7.45 -15.87
N ALA A 206 -31.82 7.67 -14.56
CA ALA A 206 -30.64 8.36 -14.07
C ALA A 206 -29.37 7.54 -14.32
N LEU A 207 -29.48 6.22 -14.23
CA LEU A 207 -28.38 5.30 -14.49
C LEU A 207 -28.04 5.24 -15.99
N THR A 208 -29.03 4.98 -16.84
CA THR A 208 -28.85 4.87 -18.29
C THR A 208 -28.37 6.19 -18.87
N GLY A 209 -28.91 7.32 -18.42
CA GLY A 209 -28.42 8.65 -18.76
C GLY A 209 -26.96 8.87 -18.38
N SER A 210 -26.55 8.45 -17.17
CA SER A 210 -25.14 8.53 -16.74
C SER A 210 -24.21 7.68 -17.60
N LEU A 211 -24.64 6.48 -18.00
CA LEU A 211 -23.87 5.60 -18.89
C LEU A 211 -23.76 6.18 -20.30
N ALA A 212 -24.85 6.72 -20.84
CA ALA A 212 -24.85 7.37 -22.14
C ALA A 212 -23.85 8.54 -22.17
N GLN A 213 -23.84 9.36 -21.10
CA GLN A 213 -22.88 10.45 -20.97
C GLN A 213 -21.42 9.96 -20.90
N LEU A 214 -21.16 8.87 -20.17
CA LEU A 214 -19.83 8.24 -20.12
C LEU A 214 -19.38 7.77 -21.51
N PHE A 215 -20.26 7.13 -22.28
CA PHE A 215 -19.95 6.71 -23.65
C PHE A 215 -19.70 7.89 -24.58
N ALA A 216 -20.46 8.97 -24.45
CA ALA A 216 -20.22 10.21 -25.20
C ALA A 216 -18.83 10.80 -24.88
N TRP A 217 -18.48 10.94 -23.60
CA TRP A 217 -17.14 11.42 -23.21
C TRP A 217 -16.01 10.51 -23.67
N HIS A 218 -16.23 9.19 -23.69
CA HIS A 218 -15.27 8.25 -24.27
C HIS A 218 -15.11 8.45 -25.78
N ALA A 219 -16.21 8.59 -26.52
CA ALA A 219 -16.19 8.87 -27.96
C ALA A 219 -15.51 10.21 -28.29
N GLU A 220 -15.68 11.21 -27.43
CA GLU A 220 -15.01 12.52 -27.51
C GLU A 220 -13.53 12.48 -27.10
N GLY A 221 -13.01 11.33 -26.64
CA GLY A 221 -11.63 11.21 -26.16
C GLY A 221 -11.36 11.89 -24.82
N LYS A 222 -12.41 12.25 -24.05
CA LYS A 222 -12.26 12.83 -22.70
C LYS A 222 -12.03 11.76 -21.63
N LEU A 223 -12.43 10.53 -21.91
CA LEU A 223 -12.19 9.38 -21.03
C LEU A 223 -11.24 8.39 -21.69
N HIS A 224 -10.21 8.00 -20.94
CA HIS A 224 -9.24 6.99 -21.35
C HIS A 224 -9.17 5.89 -20.30
N PRO A 225 -10.11 4.93 -20.30
CA PRO A 225 -10.11 3.82 -19.36
C PRO A 225 -8.79 3.05 -19.41
N HIS A 226 -8.11 2.93 -18.28
CA HIS A 226 -6.88 2.18 -18.20
C HIS A 226 -7.15 0.70 -17.96
N VAL A 227 -6.91 -0.11 -18.99
CA VAL A 227 -6.84 -1.57 -18.87
C VAL A 227 -5.41 -1.93 -18.49
N SER A 228 -5.23 -2.56 -17.33
CA SER A 228 -3.93 -2.99 -16.84
C SER A 228 -3.56 -4.36 -17.40
N HIS A 229 -4.53 -5.25 -17.55
CA HIS A 229 -4.33 -6.63 -18.01
C HIS A 229 -5.51 -7.08 -18.88
N VAL A 230 -5.19 -7.79 -19.95
CA VAL A 230 -6.15 -8.54 -20.76
C VAL A 230 -5.71 -10.00 -20.71
N LEU A 231 -6.58 -10.88 -20.23
CA LEU A 231 -6.30 -12.30 -20.05
C LEU A 231 -7.36 -13.14 -20.76
N PRO A 232 -7.02 -14.28 -21.38
CA PRO A 232 -8.02 -15.19 -21.92
C PRO A 232 -8.86 -15.83 -20.80
N LEU A 233 -10.06 -16.31 -21.14
CA LEU A 233 -10.96 -17.01 -20.21
C LEU A 233 -10.27 -18.14 -19.43
N SER A 234 -9.31 -18.84 -20.03
CA SER A 234 -8.53 -19.90 -19.36
C SER A 234 -7.67 -19.42 -18.18
N ARG A 235 -7.41 -18.10 -18.07
CA ARG A 235 -6.58 -17.47 -17.04
C ARG A 235 -7.37 -16.62 -16.04
N VAL A 236 -8.66 -16.87 -15.88
CA VAL A 236 -9.51 -16.16 -14.88
C VAL A 236 -8.94 -16.22 -13.46
N ALA A 237 -8.40 -17.38 -13.04
CA ALA A 237 -7.82 -17.52 -11.71
C ALA A 237 -6.67 -16.54 -11.44
N GLU A 238 -5.84 -16.30 -12.47
CA GLU A 238 -4.77 -15.30 -12.39
C GLU A 238 -5.33 -13.88 -12.31
N GLY A 239 -6.36 -13.58 -13.11
CA GLY A 239 -7.04 -12.28 -13.06
C GLY A 239 -7.61 -11.97 -11.66
N LEU A 240 -8.22 -12.96 -11.02
CA LEU A 240 -8.73 -12.84 -9.65
C LEU A 240 -7.59 -12.67 -8.63
N GLU A 241 -6.47 -13.36 -8.80
CA GLU A 241 -5.30 -13.21 -7.94
C GLU A 241 -4.66 -11.82 -8.04
N LEU A 242 -4.63 -11.22 -9.24
CA LEU A 242 -4.17 -9.84 -9.44
C LEU A 242 -5.03 -8.83 -8.65
N LEU A 243 -6.35 -9.05 -8.56
CA LEU A 243 -7.24 -8.23 -7.75
C LEU A 243 -7.01 -8.46 -6.26
N ARG A 244 -6.95 -9.74 -5.83
CA ARG A 244 -6.76 -10.13 -4.43
C ARG A 244 -5.45 -9.60 -3.84
N SER A 245 -4.37 -9.67 -4.61
CA SER A 245 -3.04 -9.20 -4.23
C SER A 245 -2.85 -7.69 -4.39
N ARG A 246 -3.89 -6.96 -4.86
CA ARG A 246 -3.84 -5.53 -5.18
C ARG A 246 -2.72 -5.17 -6.17
N ALA A 247 -2.35 -6.11 -7.05
CA ALA A 247 -1.31 -5.92 -8.05
C ALA A 247 -1.82 -5.22 -9.32
N SER A 248 -3.15 -5.16 -9.52
CA SER A 248 -3.74 -4.41 -10.63
C SER A 248 -3.66 -2.89 -10.42
N THR A 249 -3.12 -2.18 -11.41
CA THR A 249 -3.11 -0.71 -11.47
C THR A 249 -4.31 -0.12 -12.24
N GLY A 250 -5.22 -0.97 -12.73
CA GLY A 250 -6.32 -0.61 -13.62
C GLY A 250 -7.35 -1.71 -13.76
N LYS A 251 -8.07 -1.74 -14.87
CA LYS A 251 -9.04 -2.81 -15.15
C LYS A 251 -8.33 -4.08 -15.60
N VAL A 252 -8.69 -5.20 -14.97
CA VAL A 252 -8.37 -6.55 -15.45
C VAL A 252 -9.55 -7.00 -16.31
N VAL A 253 -9.29 -7.30 -17.58
CA VAL A 253 -10.30 -7.72 -18.56
C VAL A 253 -10.07 -9.19 -18.89
N ILE A 254 -11.16 -9.96 -18.90
CA ILE A 254 -11.16 -11.35 -19.36
C ILE A 254 -11.77 -11.37 -20.75
N GLU A 255 -11.00 -11.82 -21.74
CA GLU A 255 -11.49 -12.07 -23.09
C GLU A 255 -12.23 -13.40 -23.14
N ILE A 256 -13.50 -13.32 -23.54
CA ILE A 256 -14.34 -14.48 -23.78
C ILE A 256 -14.23 -14.80 -25.28
N PRO A 257 -13.91 -16.06 -25.67
CA PRO A 257 -13.95 -16.46 -27.07
C PRO A 257 -15.36 -16.21 -27.63
N GLY A 258 -15.44 -15.51 -28.77
CA GLY A 258 -16.68 -15.31 -29.50
C GLY A 258 -17.20 -16.57 -30.16
#